data_AF-A0A923CVR7-F1
#
_entry.id   AF-A0A923CVR7-F1
#
_cell.length_a   1.000
_cell.length_b   1.000
_cell.length_c   1.000
_cell.angle_alpha   90.00
_cell.angle_beta   90.00
_cell.angle_gamma   90.00
#
_symmetry.space_group_name_H-M   'P 1'
#
loop_
_entity.id
_entity.type
_entity.pdbx_description
1 polymer ?
#
loop_
_entity_poly.entity_id
_entity_poly.type
_entity_poly.pdbx_seq_one_letter_code
_entity_poly.pdbx_strand_id
1 'polypeptide(L)'
;KTSFGLYSFSYFAKDTLFSRKVPSYEKKPAFTLLNVNLIFKSPVPFYFRWIVKRFFQYVFNLNTYVKEFYEENFCYWIPCYEIQYELMNFIEE
;
A
#
# COMPACT_ATOMS: atom_id res chain seq x y z
N LYS A 1 1.36 -17.05 8.15
CA LYS A 1 0.70 -16.28 7.08
C LYS A 1 1.43 -14.95 6.99
N THR A 2 2.03 -14.60 5.84
CA THR A 2 2.76 -13.33 5.65
C THR A 2 1.82 -12.32 4.98
N SER A 3 1.69 -11.14 5.57
CA SER A 3 0.89 -10.06 4.99
C SER A 3 1.68 -9.33 3.91
N PHE A 4 0.98 -8.83 2.89
CA PHE A 4 1.58 -7.88 1.96
C PHE A 4 1.81 -6.54 2.66
N GLY A 5 2.95 -5.93 2.38
CA GLY A 5 3.31 -4.58 2.84
C GLY A 5 3.29 -3.60 1.67
N LEU A 6 3.43 -2.31 1.97
CA LEU A 6 3.34 -1.21 1.00
C LEU A 6 4.20 -1.46 -0.26
N TYR A 7 5.40 -1.98 -0.08
CA TYR A 7 6.40 -2.20 -1.14
C TYR A 7 6.35 -3.58 -1.80
N SER A 8 5.41 -4.46 -1.42
CA SER A 8 5.39 -5.85 -1.93
C SER A 8 5.29 -5.90 -3.46
N PHE A 9 4.50 -5.02 -4.07
CA PHE A 9 4.35 -4.96 -5.54
C PHE A 9 5.42 -4.12 -6.24
N SER A 10 6.21 -3.33 -5.50
CA SER A 10 7.34 -2.58 -6.06
C SER A 10 8.46 -3.49 -6.60
N TYR A 11 8.47 -4.79 -6.25
CA TYR A 11 9.36 -5.79 -6.88
C TYR A 11 8.94 -6.21 -8.30
N PHE A 12 7.67 -6.03 -8.66
CA PHE A 12 7.11 -6.45 -9.95
C PHE A 12 6.83 -5.26 -10.88
N ALA A 13 6.72 -4.06 -10.32
CA ALA A 13 6.39 -2.85 -11.03
C ALA A 13 7.48 -1.79 -10.88
N LYS A 14 7.59 -0.92 -11.89
CA LYS A 14 8.38 0.29 -11.82
C LYS A 14 7.70 1.23 -10.82
N ASP A 15 8.34 1.38 -9.68
CA ASP A 15 7.88 2.22 -8.58
C ASP A 15 8.43 3.65 -8.73
N THR A 16 7.56 4.58 -9.08
CA THR A 16 7.86 6.02 -9.12
C THR A 16 7.22 6.78 -7.97
N LEU A 17 6.32 6.15 -7.20
CA LEU A 17 5.52 6.83 -6.18
C LEU A 17 6.28 6.99 -4.87
N PHE A 18 6.93 5.93 -4.41
CA PHE A 18 7.53 5.89 -3.08
C PHE A 18 8.95 6.44 -3.07
N SER A 19 9.34 7.08 -1.97
CA SER A 19 10.70 7.60 -1.78
C SER A 19 11.69 6.45 -1.59
N ARG A 20 11.32 5.48 -0.75
CA ARG A 20 12.12 4.27 -0.53
C ARG A 20 12.03 3.36 -1.75
N LYS A 21 13.18 2.97 -2.31
CA LYS A 21 13.27 2.00 -3.39
C LYS A 21 13.61 0.60 -2.88
N VAL A 22 13.03 -0.40 -3.51
CA VAL A 22 13.39 -1.81 -3.32
C VAL A 22 14.41 -2.25 -4.38
N PRO A 23 15.30 -3.19 -4.03
CA PRO A 23 16.32 -3.67 -4.96
C PRO A 23 15.67 -4.40 -6.13
N SER A 24 16.15 -4.11 -7.34
CA SER A 24 15.76 -4.83 -8.55
C SER A 24 16.73 -5.99 -8.79
N TYR A 25 16.22 -7.21 -8.73
CA TYR A 25 16.99 -8.43 -8.99
C TYR A 25 16.85 -8.81 -10.47
N GLU A 26 17.56 -8.10 -11.35
CA GLU A 26 17.67 -8.31 -12.83
C GLU A 26 16.36 -8.48 -13.64
N LYS A 27 15.19 -8.42 -13.00
CA LYS A 27 13.89 -8.48 -13.64
C LYS A 27 13.54 -7.11 -14.20
N LYS A 28 13.20 -7.07 -15.49
CA LYS A 28 12.56 -5.89 -16.08
C LYS A 28 11.12 -5.78 -15.53
N PRO A 29 10.73 -4.64 -14.93
CA PRO A 29 9.37 -4.47 -14.44
C PRO A 29 8.37 -4.46 -15.61
N ALA A 30 7.36 -5.32 -15.55
CA ALA A 30 6.32 -5.43 -16.59
C ALA A 30 5.16 -4.44 -16.39
N PHE A 31 5.13 -3.77 -15.24
CA PHE A 31 4.07 -2.85 -14.85
C PHE A 31 4.65 -1.52 -14.38
N THR A 32 3.86 -0.44 -14.46
CA THR A 32 4.09 0.81 -13.74
C THR A 32 3.09 0.89 -12.59
N LEU A 33 3.57 1.24 -11.41
CA LEU A 33 2.74 1.42 -10.23
C LEU A 33 2.18 2.84 -10.21
N LEU A 34 0.86 2.97 -10.42
CA LEU A 34 0.16 4.25 -10.55
C LEU A 34 -0.32 4.79 -9.22
N ASN A 35 -0.89 3.92 -8.38
CA ASN A 35 -1.36 4.29 -7.05
C ASN A 35 -1.37 3.08 -6.12
N VAL A 36 -1.35 3.37 -4.81
CA VAL A 36 -1.49 2.38 -3.74
C VAL A 36 -2.38 2.96 -2.66
N ASN A 37 -3.42 2.22 -2.28
CA ASN A 37 -4.35 2.61 -1.22
C ASN A 37 -4.34 1.58 -0.08
N LEU A 38 -4.20 2.07 1.15
CA LEU A 38 -4.29 1.28 2.37
C LEU A 38 -5.76 1.18 2.79
N ILE A 39 -6.31 -0.03 2.88
CA ILE A 39 -7.73 -0.26 3.21
C ILE A 39 -7.83 -0.88 4.60
N PHE A 40 -8.43 -0.13 5.53
CA PHE A 40 -8.60 -0.54 6.92
C PHE A 40 -10.02 -1.04 7.15
N LYS A 41 -10.22 -2.36 7.06
CA LYS A 41 -11.52 -2.98 7.35
C LYS A 41 -11.70 -3.28 8.84
N SER A 42 -12.95 -3.30 9.30
CA SER A 42 -13.30 -3.81 10.63
C SER A 42 -14.41 -4.84 10.50
N PRO A 43 -14.34 -5.97 11.23
CA PRO A 43 -15.51 -6.83 11.37
C PRO A 43 -16.62 -6.10 12.14
N VAL A 44 -17.85 -6.21 11.65
CA VAL A 44 -19.09 -5.88 12.39
C VAL A 44 -19.22 -6.90 13.56
N PRO A 45 -19.68 -6.52 14.78
CA PRO A 45 -20.59 -5.42 15.15
C PRO A 45 -19.93 -4.15 15.73
N PHE A 46 -18.59 -3.99 15.63
CA PHE A 46 -17.90 -2.86 16.27
C PHE A 46 -17.90 -1.58 15.41
N TYR A 47 -19.04 -0.89 15.35
CA TYR A 47 -19.21 0.35 14.57
C TYR A 47 -18.24 1.47 14.95
N PHE A 48 -17.93 1.64 16.25
CA PHE A 48 -16.95 2.64 16.68
C PHE A 48 -15.57 2.38 16.06
N ARG A 49 -15.10 1.13 16.10
CA ARG A 49 -13.82 0.74 15.48
C ARG A 49 -13.84 0.91 13.98
N TRP A 50 -14.99 0.70 13.34
CA TRP A 50 -15.15 0.93 11.91
C TRP A 50 -14.99 2.41 11.53
N ILE A 51 -15.59 3.33 12.31
CA ILE A 51 -15.43 4.78 12.09
C ILE A 51 -13.97 5.20 12.27
N VAL A 52 -13.34 4.77 13.38
CA VAL A 52 -11.93 5.07 13.66
C VAL A 52 -11.01 4.57 12.54
N LYS A 53 -11.23 3.34 12.06
CA LYS A 53 -10.45 2.78 10.94
C LYS A 53 -10.69 3.52 9.63
N ARG A 54 -11.92 3.96 9.36
CA ARG A 54 -12.22 4.78 8.17
C ARG A 54 -11.54 6.14 8.23
N PHE A 55 -11.43 6.74 9.41
CA PHE A 55 -10.66 7.96 9.61
C PHE A 55 -9.17 7.72 9.34
N PHE A 56 -8.59 6.67 9.91
CA PHE A 56 -7.20 6.29 9.63
C PHE A 56 -6.96 6.02 8.14
N GLN A 57 -7.88 5.31 7.49
CA GLN A 57 -7.83 5.08 6.05
C GLN A 57 -7.77 6.40 5.27
N TYR A 58 -8.60 7.38 5.62
CA TYR A 58 -8.56 8.68 4.96
C TYR A 58 -7.20 9.36 5.18
N VAL A 59 -6.75 9.48 6.43
CA VAL A 59 -5.49 10.17 6.79
C VAL A 59 -4.28 9.53 6.12
N PHE A 60 -4.13 8.21 6.22
CA PHE A 60 -2.96 7.52 5.69
C PHE A 60 -2.91 7.53 4.16
N ASN A 61 -4.04 7.68 3.46
CA ASN A 61 -4.08 7.76 2.00
C ASN A 61 -3.97 9.19 1.44
N LEU A 62 -3.88 10.23 2.28
CA LEU A 62 -3.82 11.62 1.79
C LEU A 62 -2.60 11.92 0.91
N ASN A 63 -1.45 11.35 1.25
CA ASN A 63 -0.20 11.56 0.52
C ASN A 63 0.69 10.32 0.65
N THR A 64 1.54 10.08 -0.34
CA THR A 64 2.49 8.97 -0.35
C THR A 64 3.41 8.99 0.87
N TYR A 65 3.88 10.17 1.30
CA TYR A 65 4.70 10.30 2.50
C TYR A 65 4.01 9.73 3.75
N VAL A 66 2.71 9.97 3.90
CA VAL A 66 1.95 9.49 5.07
C VAL A 66 1.75 7.97 5.00
N LYS A 67 1.64 7.39 3.79
CA LYS A 67 1.62 5.94 3.58
C LYS A 67 2.95 5.30 4.00
N GLU A 68 4.08 5.89 3.60
CA GLU A 68 5.41 5.40 3.96
C GLU A 68 5.63 5.51 5.48
N PHE A 69 5.27 6.64 6.08
CA PHE A 69 5.34 6.84 7.52
C PHE A 69 4.52 5.80 8.31
N TYR A 70 3.32 5.48 7.82
CA TYR A 70 2.48 4.43 8.38
C TYR A 70 3.16 3.06 8.32
N GLU A 71 3.73 2.69 7.17
CA GLU A 71 4.39 1.39 7.00
C GLU A 71 5.58 1.24 7.95
N GLU A 72 6.35 2.32 8.16
CA GLU A 72 7.52 2.32 9.02
C GLU A 72 7.19 2.29 10.51
N ASN A 73 6.19 3.06 10.95
CA ASN A 73 5.93 3.30 12.38
C ASN A 73 4.67 2.62 12.92
N PHE A 74 3.62 2.51 12.10
CA PHE A 74 2.27 2.13 12.57
C PHE A 74 1.80 0.76 12.11
N CYS A 75 2.50 0.09 11.18
CA CYS A 75 2.07 -1.17 10.58
C CYS A 75 1.80 -2.30 11.61
N TYR A 76 2.54 -2.31 12.72
CA TYR A 76 2.32 -3.27 13.82
C TYR A 76 1.21 -2.85 14.80
N TRP A 77 0.92 -1.56 14.90
CA TRP A 77 -0.02 -1.00 15.87
C TRP A 77 -1.44 -0.96 15.32
N ILE A 78 -1.58 -0.58 14.05
CA ILE A 78 -2.86 -0.45 13.37
C ILE A 78 -2.81 -1.41 12.19
N PRO A 79 -3.34 -2.64 12.28
CA PRO A 79 -3.23 -3.60 11.19
C PRO A 79 -4.02 -3.14 9.96
N CYS A 80 -3.33 -3.03 8.82
CA CYS A 80 -3.94 -2.88 7.50
C CYS A 80 -4.43 -4.25 7.02
N TYR A 81 -5.66 -4.32 6.55
CA TYR A 81 -6.29 -5.59 6.17
C TYR A 81 -6.09 -5.88 4.69
N GLU A 82 -6.11 -4.83 3.88
CA GLU A 82 -6.07 -4.91 2.43
C GLU A 82 -5.23 -3.75 1.89
N ILE A 83 -4.41 -4.04 0.89
CA ILE A 83 -3.67 -3.03 0.14
C ILE A 83 -4.14 -3.15 -1.30
N GLN A 84 -4.63 -2.04 -1.84
CA GLN A 84 -5.07 -1.95 -3.23
C GLN A 84 -3.97 -1.32 -4.06
N TYR A 85 -3.54 -2.00 -5.12
CA TYR A 85 -2.55 -1.53 -6.06
C TYR A 85 -3.21 -1.23 -7.40
N GLU A 86 -2.95 -0.05 -7.95
CA GLU A 86 -3.30 0.31 -9.32
C GLU A 86 -2.04 0.20 -10.17
N LEU A 87 -2.07 -0.72 -11.14
CA LEU A 87 -0.95 -1.06 -12.00
C LEU A 87 -1.34 -0.85 -13.46
N MET A 88 -0.39 -0.37 -14.26
CA MET A 88 -0.52 -0.25 -15.72
C MET A 88 0.51 -1.13 -16.40
N ASN A 89 0.08 -1.96 -17.34
CA ASN A 89 0.99 -2.79 -18.12
C ASN A 89 1.73 -1.93 -19.15
N PHE A 90 2.98 -2.30 -19.44
CA PHE A 90 3.61 -1.90 -20.69
C PHE A 90 3.06 -2.79 -21.81
N ILE A 91 2.33 -2.19 -22.75
CA ILE A 91 2.06 -2.81 -24.04
C ILE A 91 3.33 -2.51 -24.86
N GLU A 92 4.28 -3.45 -24.87
CA GLU A 92 5.32 -3.44 -25.89
C GLU A 92 4.65 -3.92 -27.20
N GLU A 93 4.47 -3.01 -28.15
CA GLU A 93 4.17 -3.33 -29.56
C GLU A 93 5.37 -4.02 -30.23
#